data_AF-A0A7J9M155-F1
#
_entry.id   AF-A0A7J9M155-F1
#
_cell.length_a   1.000
_cell.length_b   1.000
_cell.length_c   1.000
_cell.angle_alpha   90.00
_cell.angle_beta   90.00
_cell.angle_gamma   90.00
#
_symmetry.space_group_name_H-M   'P 1'
#
loop_
_entity.id
_entity.type
_entity.pdbx_description
1 polymer ?
#
loop_
_entity_poly.entity_id
_entity_poly.type
_entity_poly.pdbx_seq_one_letter_code
_entity_poly.pdbx_strand_id
1 'polypeptide(L)'
;GWLSGLKVDGDTNQLPTIAIVASYDTFGAAPALSVGSDSNGSGVVALLEIARLFSLLYSNPKTRGRYNLLFGLTSGGPYNYNGTQKWLRSFDQRLRESIDYAICLNSIGSWDNELWIHVSKPPENAYIKQIFEGFSNVAEELDIKVGLKHKKINISNPRVAWEHEQFSRLRVTAATLSEISTAPELLQGTGGLFDSRQFVNETAITRGVKLVAESLANLVPIGRECVDCGPMTSVSGLYQSNANLLDIRGKGPALVGWNWGNVWEHVWKRHIYGHQGKNVQIFADGGSLAVNPAYIQSWLDLLSQTPRVAPFLSKNDPFVMALKKELADHTDEVNMQHEVLEGVFTFYDSTSARLNIYQVASVTFDLLLLLVLGSYLIVLFSFLVITTRGLDDLISLFRRPPSRKVKTA
;
A
#
# COMPACT_ATOMS: atom_id res chain seq x y z
N GLY A 1 -7.09 -14.77 -2.01
CA GLY A 1 -8.26 -15.17 -1.21
C GLY A 1 -9.49 -15.05 -2.06
N TRP A 2 -10.38 -16.03 -2.00
CA TRP A 2 -11.67 -16.02 -2.67
C TRP A 2 -12.76 -15.79 -1.63
N LEU A 3 -13.60 -14.80 -1.86
CA LEU A 3 -14.80 -14.56 -1.07
C LEU A 3 -16.01 -14.80 -1.97
N SER A 4 -16.77 -15.84 -1.64
CA SER A 4 -17.84 -16.31 -2.51
C SER A 4 -19.09 -15.43 -2.40
N GLY A 5 -19.73 -15.12 -3.54
CA GLY A 5 -21.01 -14.42 -3.59
C GLY A 5 -22.20 -15.33 -3.26
N LEU A 6 -23.38 -14.74 -3.09
CA LEU A 6 -24.62 -15.51 -2.94
C LEU A 6 -25.17 -15.88 -4.32
N LYS A 7 -25.29 -17.19 -4.58
CA LYS A 7 -25.96 -17.70 -5.77
C LYS A 7 -27.45 -17.88 -5.48
N VAL A 8 -28.31 -17.46 -6.40
CA VAL A 8 -29.75 -17.77 -6.31
C VAL A 8 -29.95 -19.21 -6.79
N ASP A 9 -30.68 -20.00 -6.01
CA ASP A 9 -31.00 -21.38 -6.35
C ASP A 9 -31.72 -21.45 -7.71
N GLY A 10 -31.13 -22.16 -8.67
CA GLY A 10 -31.65 -22.34 -10.03
C GLY A 10 -30.80 -21.72 -11.15
N ASP A 11 -29.84 -20.84 -10.83
CA ASP A 11 -28.97 -20.27 -11.84
C ASP A 11 -27.83 -21.26 -12.19
N THR A 12 -27.69 -21.65 -13.47
CA THR A 12 -26.62 -22.56 -13.90
C THR A 12 -25.30 -21.82 -14.16
N ASN A 13 -25.36 -20.50 -14.39
CA ASN A 13 -24.18 -19.70 -14.70
C ASN A 13 -23.30 -19.48 -13.46
N GLN A 14 -21.99 -19.39 -13.70
CA GLN A 14 -21.02 -18.98 -12.69
C GLN A 14 -21.23 -17.49 -12.39
N LEU A 15 -21.14 -17.12 -11.11
CA LEU A 15 -21.24 -15.71 -10.71
C LEU A 15 -20.03 -14.93 -11.26
N PRO A 16 -20.24 -13.69 -11.73
CA PRO A 16 -19.14 -12.82 -12.14
C PRO A 16 -18.21 -12.52 -10.97
N THR A 17 -16.93 -12.38 -11.28
CA THR A 17 -15.87 -12.15 -10.31
C THR A 17 -15.24 -10.78 -10.50
N ILE A 18 -15.09 -10.04 -9.41
CA ILE A 18 -14.33 -8.79 -9.36
C ILE A 18 -13.00 -9.10 -8.67
N ALA A 19 -11.90 -8.81 -9.34
CA ALA A 19 -10.58 -9.01 -8.77
C ALA A 19 -10.03 -7.70 -8.19
N ILE A 20 -9.54 -7.74 -6.96
CA ILE A 20 -8.83 -6.63 -6.30
C ILE A 20 -7.41 -7.11 -6.09
N VAL A 21 -6.45 -6.42 -6.71
CA VAL A 21 -5.06 -6.87 -6.80
C VAL A 21 -4.11 -5.80 -6.33
N ALA A 22 -3.07 -6.20 -5.62
CA ALA A 22 -1.96 -5.32 -5.27
C ALA A 22 -0.65 -6.08 -5.37
N SER A 23 0.39 -5.42 -5.85
CA SER A 23 1.76 -5.91 -5.76
C SER A 23 2.32 -5.60 -4.38
N TYR A 24 3.01 -6.55 -3.75
CA TYR A 24 3.69 -6.31 -2.46
C TYR A 24 5.21 -6.19 -2.57
N ASP A 25 5.76 -6.46 -3.75
CA ASP A 25 7.19 -6.51 -4.03
C ASP A 25 7.83 -5.12 -4.08
N THR A 26 9.09 -5.03 -3.70
CA THR A 26 9.89 -3.80 -3.74
C THR A 26 11.21 -4.02 -4.45
N PHE A 27 11.83 -2.93 -4.86
CA PHE A 27 13.15 -2.90 -5.47
C PHE A 27 13.84 -1.58 -5.15
N GLY A 28 15.11 -1.68 -4.74
CA GLY A 28 15.94 -0.53 -4.42
C GLY A 28 17.41 -0.86 -4.57
N ALA A 29 18.25 0.17 -4.54
CA ALA A 29 19.70 0.03 -4.67
C ALA A 29 20.31 -0.89 -3.59
N ALA A 30 19.72 -0.91 -2.40
CA ALA A 30 20.04 -1.84 -1.32
C ALA A 30 18.80 -2.71 -1.02
N PRO A 31 18.75 -3.96 -1.51
CA PRO A 31 17.58 -4.83 -1.31
C PRO A 31 17.19 -5.02 0.16
N ALA A 32 18.18 -5.09 1.05
CA ALA A 32 17.98 -5.23 2.50
C ALA A 32 17.35 -4.00 3.18
N LEU A 33 17.28 -2.85 2.50
CA LEU A 33 16.71 -1.60 3.02
C LEU A 33 15.52 -1.11 2.17
N SER A 34 15.12 -1.85 1.14
CA SER A 34 14.02 -1.48 0.25
C SER A 34 12.69 -1.91 0.85
N VAL A 35 12.12 -1.06 1.70
CA VAL A 35 10.86 -1.34 2.42
C VAL A 35 9.61 -0.99 1.61
N GLY A 36 9.66 0.11 0.84
CA GLY A 36 8.56 0.57 -0.01
C GLY A 36 7.27 0.78 0.77
N SER A 37 7.25 1.79 1.65
CA SER A 37 6.09 2.03 2.53
C SER A 37 4.92 2.61 1.74
N ASP A 38 5.17 3.64 0.95
CA ASP A 38 4.19 4.20 0.02
C ASP A 38 4.15 3.40 -1.29
N SER A 39 5.31 3.12 -1.87
CA SER A 39 5.45 2.34 -3.11
C SER A 39 5.02 0.91 -2.85
N ASN A 40 3.89 0.49 -3.41
CA ASN A 40 3.27 -0.83 -3.25
C ASN A 40 2.75 -1.14 -1.83
N GLY A 41 3.49 -0.81 -0.75
CA GLY A 41 3.11 -1.09 0.63
C GLY A 41 1.72 -0.55 1.00
N SER A 42 1.46 0.72 0.70
CA SER A 42 0.15 1.36 0.93
C SER A 42 -1.00 0.64 0.21
N GLY A 43 -0.77 0.14 -1.00
CA GLY A 43 -1.75 -0.63 -1.78
C GLY A 43 -2.06 -2.00 -1.17
N VAL A 44 -1.05 -2.67 -0.60
CA VAL A 44 -1.24 -3.93 0.13
C VAL A 44 -2.08 -3.72 1.37
N VAL A 45 -1.76 -2.70 2.18
CA VAL A 45 -2.55 -2.39 3.39
C VAL A 45 -3.99 -2.06 3.03
N ALA A 46 -4.20 -1.28 1.97
CA ALA A 46 -5.53 -0.98 1.48
C ALA A 46 -6.30 -2.24 1.08
N LEU A 47 -5.66 -3.17 0.36
CA LEU A 47 -6.27 -4.44 -0.03
C LEU A 47 -6.66 -5.30 1.18
N LEU A 48 -5.78 -5.42 2.17
CA LEU A 48 -6.05 -6.20 3.39
C LEU A 48 -7.24 -5.63 4.17
N GLU A 49 -7.30 -4.31 4.32
CA GLU A 49 -8.43 -3.67 5.00
C GLU A 49 -9.73 -3.81 4.20
N ILE A 50 -9.68 -3.72 2.87
CA ILE A 50 -10.85 -3.99 2.02
C ILE A 50 -11.32 -5.44 2.20
N ALA A 51 -10.40 -6.40 2.24
CA ALA A 51 -10.73 -7.81 2.48
C ALA A 51 -11.44 -8.00 3.85
N ARG A 52 -10.95 -7.35 4.90
CA ARG A 52 -11.58 -7.33 6.22
C ARG A 52 -13.01 -6.75 6.19
N LEU A 53 -13.19 -5.61 5.53
CA LEU A 53 -14.50 -4.94 5.42
C LEU A 53 -15.51 -5.81 4.66
N PHE A 54 -15.09 -6.42 3.55
CA PHE A 54 -15.97 -7.29 2.77
C PHE A 54 -16.26 -8.63 3.44
N SER A 55 -15.32 -9.17 4.23
CA SER A 55 -15.57 -10.34 5.09
C SER A 55 -16.72 -10.08 6.06
N LEU A 56 -16.68 -8.93 6.74
CA LEU A 56 -17.76 -8.52 7.65
C LEU A 56 -19.07 -8.27 6.90
N LEU A 57 -19.04 -7.64 5.73
CA LEU A 57 -20.24 -7.39 4.92
C LEU A 57 -20.87 -8.69 4.38
N TYR A 58 -20.07 -9.67 3.97
CA TYR A 58 -20.54 -10.93 3.38
C TYR A 58 -20.92 -11.97 4.44
N SER A 59 -20.53 -11.76 5.71
CA SER A 59 -20.92 -12.62 6.84
C SER A 59 -22.44 -12.72 7.00
N ASN A 60 -23.18 -11.68 6.63
CA ASN A 60 -24.63 -11.68 6.67
C ASN A 60 -25.20 -12.04 5.29
N PRO A 61 -26.02 -13.10 5.18
CA PRO A 61 -26.58 -13.55 3.90
C PRO A 61 -27.45 -12.48 3.21
N LYS A 62 -28.04 -11.55 3.96
CA LYS A 62 -28.89 -10.48 3.41
C LYS A 62 -28.09 -9.36 2.74
N THR A 63 -26.83 -9.17 3.16
CA THR A 63 -25.94 -8.14 2.61
C THR A 63 -24.95 -8.71 1.60
N ARG A 64 -24.93 -10.04 1.43
CA ARG A 64 -24.08 -10.73 0.48
C ARG A 64 -24.48 -10.39 -0.96
N GLY A 65 -23.50 -9.96 -1.74
CA GLY A 65 -23.69 -9.58 -3.14
C GLY A 65 -23.76 -10.76 -4.09
N ARG A 66 -24.24 -10.51 -5.32
CA ARG A 66 -24.22 -11.47 -6.45
C ARG A 66 -22.90 -11.47 -7.23
N TYR A 67 -21.79 -11.18 -6.55
CA TYR A 67 -20.45 -11.15 -7.14
C TYR A 67 -19.49 -11.93 -6.26
N ASN A 68 -18.54 -12.61 -6.90
CA ASN A 68 -17.38 -13.17 -6.21
C ASN A 68 -16.31 -12.08 -6.10
N LEU A 69 -15.65 -11.99 -4.94
CA LEU A 69 -14.50 -11.11 -4.76
C LEU A 69 -13.23 -11.93 -4.70
N LEU A 70 -12.29 -11.60 -5.58
CA LEU A 70 -10.98 -12.23 -5.66
C LEU A 70 -9.92 -11.25 -5.18
N PHE A 71 -9.29 -11.55 -4.05
CA PHE A 71 -8.18 -10.76 -3.50
C PHE A 71 -6.84 -11.39 -3.93
N GLY A 72 -6.04 -10.65 -4.69
CA GLY A 72 -4.74 -11.08 -5.21
C GLY A 72 -3.60 -10.24 -4.66
N LEU A 73 -2.62 -10.89 -4.03
CA LEU A 73 -1.34 -10.28 -3.69
C LEU A 73 -0.27 -10.89 -4.58
N THR A 74 0.35 -10.07 -5.42
CA THR A 74 1.31 -10.51 -6.44
C THR A 74 2.72 -10.04 -6.11
N SER A 75 3.71 -10.82 -6.52
CA SER A 75 5.12 -10.43 -6.50
C SER A 75 5.60 -10.07 -7.90
N GLY A 76 6.78 -9.48 -8.02
CA GLY A 76 7.38 -9.15 -9.30
C GLY A 76 6.83 -7.88 -9.96
N GLY A 77 6.26 -6.95 -9.18
CA GLY A 77 5.81 -5.65 -9.65
C GLY A 77 6.92 -4.86 -10.37
N PRO A 78 8.08 -4.61 -9.73
CA PRO A 78 9.22 -3.92 -10.35
C PRO A 78 9.75 -4.61 -11.62
N TYR A 79 9.50 -5.92 -11.77
CA TYR A 79 9.94 -6.74 -12.90
C TYR A 79 8.84 -6.88 -13.96
N ASN A 80 8.23 -5.76 -14.36
CA ASN A 80 7.12 -5.70 -15.31
C ASN A 80 5.88 -6.51 -14.88
N TYR A 81 5.60 -6.61 -13.57
CA TYR A 81 4.47 -7.40 -13.04
C TYR A 81 4.46 -8.87 -13.52
N ASN A 82 5.65 -9.49 -13.57
CA ASN A 82 5.80 -10.87 -14.05
C ASN A 82 5.00 -11.87 -13.21
N GLY A 83 4.92 -11.68 -11.88
CA GLY A 83 4.11 -12.56 -11.02
C GLY A 83 2.62 -12.48 -11.38
N THR A 84 2.07 -11.29 -11.61
CA THR A 84 0.69 -11.12 -12.09
C THR A 84 0.49 -11.77 -13.46
N GLN A 85 1.47 -11.62 -14.36
CA GLN A 85 1.41 -12.24 -15.69
C GLN A 85 1.34 -13.78 -15.60
N LYS A 86 2.18 -14.40 -14.78
CA LYS A 86 2.19 -15.85 -14.64
C LYS A 86 0.96 -16.36 -13.88
N TRP A 87 0.55 -15.66 -12.82
CA TRP A 87 -0.69 -15.93 -12.09
C TRP A 87 -1.91 -15.96 -13.03
N LEU A 88 -2.05 -14.96 -13.90
CA LEU A 88 -3.14 -14.92 -14.89
C LEU A 88 -3.03 -16.00 -15.97
N ARG A 89 -1.82 -16.49 -16.28
CA ARG A 89 -1.63 -17.63 -17.18
C ARG A 89 -1.95 -18.97 -16.52
N SER A 90 -1.83 -19.06 -15.20
CA SER A 90 -2.20 -20.25 -14.44
C SER A 90 -3.71 -20.51 -14.45
N PHE A 91 -4.52 -19.46 -14.71
CA PHE A 91 -5.96 -19.58 -14.77
C PHE A 91 -6.46 -20.24 -16.06
N ASP A 92 -7.39 -21.16 -15.88
CA ASP A 92 -8.19 -21.71 -16.97
C ASP A 92 -8.94 -20.59 -17.72
N GLN A 93 -9.21 -20.82 -19.01
CA GLN A 93 -9.92 -19.86 -19.84
C GLN A 93 -11.29 -19.47 -19.25
N ARG A 94 -12.02 -20.43 -18.67
CA ARG A 94 -13.33 -20.19 -18.04
C ARG A 94 -13.24 -19.23 -16.87
N LEU A 95 -12.23 -19.40 -16.01
CA LEU A 95 -12.03 -18.52 -14.85
C LEU A 95 -11.66 -17.11 -15.31
N ARG A 96 -10.82 -16.97 -16.34
CA ARG A 96 -10.49 -15.64 -16.90
C ARG A 96 -11.69 -14.92 -17.51
N GLU A 97 -12.56 -15.65 -18.18
CA GLU A 97 -13.79 -15.10 -18.76
C GLU A 97 -14.84 -14.77 -17.67
N SER A 98 -14.78 -15.42 -16.51
CA SER A 98 -15.62 -15.09 -15.35
C SER A 98 -15.20 -13.81 -14.61
N ILE A 99 -14.00 -13.28 -14.86
CA ILE A 99 -13.53 -12.02 -14.28
C ILE A 99 -14.01 -10.88 -15.16
N ASP A 100 -15.03 -10.16 -14.70
CA ASP A 100 -15.58 -9.02 -15.43
C ASP A 100 -14.55 -7.89 -15.50
N TYR A 101 -14.01 -7.52 -14.34
CA TYR A 101 -12.97 -6.51 -14.21
C TYR A 101 -12.06 -6.71 -13.00
N ALA A 102 -10.87 -6.13 -13.08
CA ALA A 102 -9.90 -6.08 -11.99
C ALA A 102 -9.55 -4.63 -11.59
N ILE A 103 -9.50 -4.35 -10.29
CA ILE A 103 -9.02 -3.09 -9.72
C ILE A 103 -7.67 -3.36 -9.08
N CYS A 104 -6.63 -2.71 -9.59
CA CYS A 104 -5.28 -2.80 -9.05
C CYS A 104 -5.01 -1.58 -8.15
N LEU A 105 -4.53 -1.79 -6.92
CA LEU A 105 -4.20 -0.73 -5.98
C LEU A 105 -2.69 -0.50 -5.96
N ASN A 106 -2.25 0.73 -6.23
CA ASN A 106 -0.83 1.08 -6.20
C ASN A 106 -0.63 2.50 -5.65
N SER A 107 0.32 2.69 -4.72
CA SER A 107 0.70 4.00 -4.15
C SER A 107 -0.50 4.91 -3.84
N ILE A 108 -1.21 4.58 -2.75
CA ILE A 108 -2.40 5.31 -2.24
C ILE A 108 -2.07 5.92 -0.86
N GLY A 109 -0.78 6.11 -0.54
CA GLY A 109 -0.33 6.54 0.78
C GLY A 109 0.04 8.01 0.91
N SER A 110 0.45 8.70 -0.15
CA SER A 110 0.97 10.08 -0.09
C SER A 110 0.06 11.13 -0.74
N TRP A 111 -1.15 10.76 -1.17
CA TRP A 111 -2.03 11.66 -1.91
C TRP A 111 -2.74 12.67 -1.01
N ASP A 112 -2.93 13.88 -1.56
CA ASP A 112 -3.68 14.95 -0.89
C ASP A 112 -5.19 14.78 -1.14
N ASN A 113 -5.65 15.21 -2.33
CA ASN A 113 -7.06 15.21 -2.72
C ASN A 113 -7.31 14.68 -4.15
N GLU A 114 -6.26 14.29 -4.88
CA GLU A 114 -6.36 13.85 -6.28
C GLU A 114 -5.91 12.41 -6.43
N LEU A 115 -6.77 11.57 -7.00
CA LEU A 115 -6.47 10.18 -7.34
C LEU A 115 -6.71 9.93 -8.83
N TRP A 116 -5.87 9.10 -9.42
CA TRP A 116 -5.94 8.76 -10.84
C TRP A 116 -6.32 7.31 -11.05
N ILE A 117 -7.29 7.09 -11.92
CA ILE A 117 -7.66 5.78 -12.44
C ILE A 117 -6.99 5.64 -13.82
N HIS A 118 -6.01 4.76 -13.90
CA HIS A 118 -5.31 4.43 -15.14
C HIS A 118 -5.96 3.24 -15.81
N VAL A 119 -6.26 3.39 -17.10
CA VAL A 119 -6.97 2.39 -17.89
C VAL A 119 -6.30 2.18 -19.23
N SER A 120 -6.20 0.92 -19.64
CA SER A 120 -5.60 0.51 -20.91
C SER A 120 -6.59 0.32 -22.05
N LYS A 121 -7.82 -0.09 -21.72
CA LYS A 121 -8.93 -0.24 -22.67
C LYS A 121 -9.63 1.12 -22.87
N PRO A 122 -10.26 1.35 -24.03
CA PRO A 122 -10.92 2.62 -24.29
C PRO A 122 -12.04 2.88 -23.26
N PRO A 123 -12.26 4.15 -22.88
CA PRO A 123 -13.29 4.54 -21.92
C PRO A 123 -14.72 4.29 -22.43
N GLU A 124 -14.88 3.87 -23.69
CA GLU A 124 -16.18 3.50 -24.27
C GLU A 124 -16.74 2.19 -23.71
N ASN A 125 -15.87 1.33 -23.15
CA ASN A 125 -16.28 0.05 -22.57
C ASN A 125 -17.24 0.26 -21.38
N ALA A 126 -18.33 -0.50 -21.37
CA ALA A 126 -19.36 -0.43 -20.32
C ALA A 126 -18.77 -0.60 -18.90
N TYR A 127 -17.86 -1.55 -18.70
CA TYR A 127 -17.26 -1.80 -17.38
C TYR A 127 -16.40 -0.63 -16.89
N ILE A 128 -15.68 0.04 -17.80
CA ILE A 128 -14.83 1.18 -17.42
C ILE A 128 -15.66 2.40 -17.08
N LYS A 129 -16.74 2.64 -17.85
CA LYS A 129 -17.72 3.69 -17.52
C LYS A 129 -18.34 3.43 -16.15
N GLN A 130 -18.77 2.19 -15.91
CA GLN A 130 -19.35 1.79 -14.64
C GLN A 130 -18.38 2.02 -13.47
N ILE A 131 -17.11 1.61 -13.62
CA ILE A 131 -16.07 1.87 -12.61
C ILE A 131 -15.90 3.39 -12.42
N PHE A 132 -15.66 4.14 -13.48
CA PHE A 132 -15.39 5.57 -13.36
C PHE A 132 -16.56 6.35 -12.76
N GLU A 133 -17.78 6.12 -13.23
CA GLU A 133 -19.00 6.75 -12.67
C GLU A 133 -19.21 6.34 -11.21
N GLY A 134 -19.00 5.07 -10.85
CA GLY A 134 -19.09 4.60 -9.47
C GLY A 134 -18.11 5.30 -8.54
N PHE A 135 -16.85 5.42 -8.97
CA PHE A 135 -15.81 6.13 -8.21
C PHE A 135 -16.05 7.64 -8.17
N SER A 136 -16.46 8.28 -9.27
CA SER A 136 -16.75 9.72 -9.31
C SER A 136 -17.90 10.10 -8.37
N ASN A 137 -18.99 9.32 -8.38
CA ASN A 137 -20.14 9.57 -7.50
C ASN A 137 -19.76 9.51 -6.01
N VAL A 138 -18.95 8.53 -5.62
CA VAL A 138 -18.49 8.39 -4.22
C VAL A 138 -17.42 9.44 -3.90
N ALA A 139 -16.57 9.79 -4.86
CA ALA A 139 -15.55 10.80 -4.67
C ALA A 139 -16.15 12.20 -4.43
N GLU A 140 -17.23 12.55 -5.13
CA GLU A 140 -17.99 13.79 -4.88
C GLU A 140 -18.55 13.84 -3.44
N GLU A 141 -18.96 12.70 -2.89
CA GLU A 141 -19.46 12.63 -1.50
C GLU A 141 -18.35 12.74 -0.46
N LEU A 142 -17.14 12.30 -0.80
CA LEU A 142 -15.95 12.34 0.06
C LEU A 142 -15.07 13.59 -0.17
N ASP A 143 -15.48 14.51 -1.05
CA ASP A 143 -14.72 15.69 -1.48
C ASP A 143 -13.32 15.34 -2.05
N ILE A 144 -13.24 14.25 -2.81
CA ILE A 144 -12.03 13.76 -3.48
C ILE A 144 -12.18 14.00 -4.98
N LYS A 145 -11.10 14.41 -5.65
CA LYS A 145 -11.05 14.51 -7.12
C LYS A 145 -10.51 13.22 -7.70
N VAL A 146 -11.30 12.57 -8.55
CA VAL A 146 -10.87 11.36 -9.27
C VAL A 146 -10.75 11.67 -10.76
N GLY A 147 -9.55 11.50 -11.31
CA GLY A 147 -9.27 11.69 -12.73
C GLY A 147 -9.11 10.37 -13.48
N LEU A 148 -9.57 10.32 -14.73
CA LEU A 148 -9.37 9.16 -15.62
C LEU A 148 -8.20 9.41 -16.57
N LYS A 149 -7.23 8.49 -16.61
CA LYS A 149 -6.13 8.51 -17.57
C LYS A 149 -6.16 7.25 -18.42
N HIS A 150 -6.34 7.44 -19.72
CA HIS A 150 -6.33 6.36 -20.69
C HIS A 150 -4.99 6.31 -21.44
N LYS A 151 -4.36 5.13 -21.46
CA LYS A 151 -3.13 4.86 -22.22
C LYS A 151 -3.25 3.53 -22.96
N LYS A 152 -3.22 3.57 -24.29
CA LYS A 152 -3.25 2.35 -25.10
C LYS A 152 -1.98 1.52 -24.90
N ILE A 153 -2.14 0.22 -24.69
CA ILE A 153 -1.01 -0.71 -24.58
C ILE A 153 -0.26 -0.86 -25.89
N ASN A 154 1.08 -0.85 -25.82
CA ASN A 154 1.94 -1.24 -26.92
C ASN A 154 2.39 -2.70 -26.73
N ILE A 155 1.85 -3.62 -27.54
CA ILE A 155 2.12 -5.07 -27.42
C ILE A 155 3.56 -5.41 -27.78
N SER A 156 4.22 -4.64 -28.65
CA SER A 156 5.62 -4.91 -29.03
C SER A 156 6.62 -4.55 -27.94
N ASN A 157 6.24 -3.65 -27.01
CA ASN A 157 7.11 -3.27 -25.92
C ASN A 157 7.00 -4.31 -24.80
N PRO A 158 8.10 -5.00 -24.41
CA PRO A 158 8.05 -5.93 -23.29
C PRO A 158 7.80 -5.23 -21.94
N ARG A 159 8.12 -3.93 -21.84
CA ARG A 159 7.94 -3.12 -20.63
C ARG A 159 6.46 -2.96 -20.28
N VAL A 160 6.17 -3.15 -19.00
CA VAL A 160 4.85 -2.92 -18.42
C VAL A 160 4.99 -1.99 -17.23
N ALA A 161 4.34 -0.83 -17.30
CA ALA A 161 4.45 0.21 -16.26
C ALA A 161 3.40 0.06 -15.16
N TRP A 162 2.26 -0.54 -15.47
CA TRP A 162 1.15 -0.72 -14.55
C TRP A 162 0.63 -2.15 -14.55
N GLU A 163 0.13 -2.61 -13.42
CA GLU A 163 -0.37 -3.99 -13.28
C GLU A 163 -1.54 -4.29 -14.23
N HIS A 164 -2.47 -3.33 -14.40
CA HIS A 164 -3.65 -3.49 -15.27
C HIS A 164 -3.30 -3.70 -16.77
N GLU A 165 -2.10 -3.32 -17.20
CA GLU A 165 -1.63 -3.58 -18.58
C GLU A 165 -1.43 -5.09 -18.81
N GLN A 166 -1.02 -5.87 -17.79
CA GLN A 166 -0.91 -7.34 -17.90
C GLN A 166 -2.28 -8.00 -18.10
N PHE A 167 -3.30 -7.56 -17.35
CA PHE A 167 -4.68 -8.01 -17.54
C PHE A 167 -5.19 -7.70 -18.95
N SER A 168 -4.89 -6.51 -19.45
CA SER A 168 -5.31 -6.07 -20.78
C SER A 168 -4.67 -6.88 -21.90
N ARG A 169 -3.42 -7.34 -21.74
CA ARG A 169 -2.76 -8.29 -22.66
C ARG A 169 -3.48 -9.63 -22.75
N LEU A 170 -4.12 -10.06 -21.67
CA LEU A 170 -4.92 -11.28 -21.58
C LEU A 170 -6.42 -11.04 -21.80
N ARG A 171 -6.78 -9.88 -22.36
CA ARG A 171 -8.15 -9.46 -22.70
C ARG A 171 -9.10 -9.28 -21.51
N VAL A 172 -8.63 -9.32 -20.27
CA VAL A 172 -9.42 -8.98 -19.07
C VAL A 172 -9.51 -7.45 -18.94
N THR A 173 -10.64 -6.90 -18.50
CA THR A 173 -10.73 -5.45 -18.23
C THR A 173 -10.10 -5.15 -16.87
N ALA A 174 -9.28 -4.11 -16.78
CA ALA A 174 -8.65 -3.75 -15.52
C ALA A 174 -8.33 -2.25 -15.46
N ALA A 175 -8.30 -1.72 -14.24
CA ALA A 175 -7.93 -0.34 -13.94
C ALA A 175 -6.96 -0.31 -12.75
N THR A 176 -5.98 0.59 -12.76
CA THR A 176 -5.12 0.84 -11.60
C THR A 176 -5.51 2.16 -10.95
N LEU A 177 -5.76 2.14 -9.65
CA LEU A 177 -5.93 3.33 -8.82
C LEU A 177 -4.58 3.71 -8.20
N SER A 178 -4.15 4.95 -8.43
CA SER A 178 -2.89 5.45 -7.88
C SER A 178 -2.86 6.97 -7.75
N GLU A 179 -2.01 7.47 -6.87
CA GLU A 179 -1.64 8.89 -6.79
C GLU A 179 -0.83 9.37 -8.00
N ILE A 180 0.00 8.50 -8.57
CA ILE A 180 0.96 8.91 -9.60
C ILE A 180 0.20 9.21 -10.89
N SER A 181 0.34 10.45 -11.37
CA SER A 181 -0.39 10.90 -12.54
C SER A 181 0.23 10.41 -13.85
N THR A 182 1.53 10.15 -13.91
CA THR A 182 2.23 9.66 -15.11
C THR A 182 2.74 8.25 -14.87
N ALA A 183 2.83 7.45 -15.94
CA ALA A 183 3.39 6.11 -15.81
C ALA A 183 4.86 6.19 -15.37
N PRO A 184 5.28 5.46 -14.31
CA PRO A 184 6.66 5.50 -13.84
C PRO A 184 7.64 4.94 -14.88
N GLU A 185 8.88 5.43 -14.86
CA GLU A 185 10.01 4.87 -15.59
C GLU A 185 10.54 3.57 -14.95
N LEU A 186 11.56 2.94 -15.55
CA LEU A 186 12.01 1.62 -15.12
C LEU A 186 12.57 1.70 -13.70
N LEU A 187 11.95 0.96 -12.78
CA LEU A 187 12.34 0.90 -11.37
C LEU A 187 12.22 2.25 -10.64
N GLN A 188 11.58 3.25 -11.26
CA GLN A 188 11.30 4.53 -10.65
C GLN A 188 10.24 4.35 -9.56
N GLY A 189 10.55 4.77 -8.34
CA GLY A 189 9.59 4.71 -7.23
C GLY A 189 9.14 3.29 -6.89
N THR A 190 10.03 2.29 -6.99
CA THR A 190 9.70 0.89 -6.68
C THR A 190 10.15 0.47 -5.28
N GLY A 191 10.27 1.40 -4.32
CA GLY A 191 10.84 1.14 -2.99
C GLY A 191 12.24 1.72 -2.80
N GLY A 192 12.41 2.99 -3.19
CA GLY A 192 13.65 3.73 -2.97
C GLY A 192 13.99 3.87 -1.48
N LEU A 193 15.26 4.16 -1.16
CA LEU A 193 15.72 4.28 0.24
C LEU A 193 14.99 5.39 1.02
N PHE A 194 14.44 6.38 0.31
CA PHE A 194 13.67 7.47 0.91
C PHE A 194 12.22 7.10 1.20
N ASP A 195 11.72 5.99 0.66
CA ASP A 195 10.34 5.54 0.85
C ASP A 195 10.17 4.85 2.20
N SER A 196 10.00 5.68 3.22
CA SER A 196 9.88 5.28 4.62
C SER A 196 8.52 5.66 5.20
N ARG A 197 8.21 5.13 6.38
CA ARG A 197 6.94 5.35 7.09
C ARG A 197 6.53 6.82 7.21
N GLN A 198 7.50 7.74 7.27
CA GLN A 198 7.28 9.17 7.49
C GLN A 198 6.57 9.87 6.32
N PHE A 199 6.65 9.31 5.11
CA PHE A 199 6.03 9.90 3.91
C PHE A 199 4.61 9.38 3.68
N VAL A 200 4.16 8.37 4.43
CA VAL A 200 2.83 7.78 4.27
C VAL A 200 1.86 8.44 5.23
N ASN A 201 0.78 9.00 4.67
CA ASN A 201 -0.33 9.55 5.42
C ASN A 201 -1.42 8.50 5.66
N GLU A 202 -1.61 8.11 6.92
CA GLU A 202 -2.63 7.13 7.33
C GLU A 202 -4.06 7.58 6.99
N THR A 203 -4.31 8.89 7.05
CA THR A 203 -5.64 9.44 6.73
C THR A 203 -5.92 9.32 5.23
N ALA A 204 -4.91 9.47 4.37
CA ALA A 204 -5.03 9.28 2.93
C ALA A 204 -5.36 7.82 2.61
N ILE A 205 -4.71 6.86 3.25
CA ILE A 205 -5.03 5.43 3.07
C ILE A 205 -6.44 5.12 3.56
N THR A 206 -6.84 5.63 4.72
CA THR A 206 -8.18 5.42 5.28
C THR A 206 -9.26 5.96 4.34
N ARG A 207 -9.06 7.17 3.78
CA ARG A 207 -9.96 7.76 2.78
C ARG A 207 -9.98 6.97 1.48
N GLY A 208 -8.82 6.49 1.02
CA GLY A 208 -8.69 5.72 -0.21
C GLY A 208 -9.38 4.35 -0.10
N VAL A 209 -9.20 3.67 1.02
CA VAL A 209 -9.92 2.44 1.35
C VAL A 209 -11.43 2.68 1.39
N LYS A 210 -11.87 3.74 2.07
CA LYS A 210 -13.29 4.12 2.14
C LYS A 210 -13.87 4.37 0.74
N LEU A 211 -13.15 5.13 -0.10
CA LEU A 211 -13.52 5.38 -1.49
C LEU A 211 -13.68 4.07 -2.28
N VAL A 212 -12.69 3.17 -2.22
CA VAL A 212 -12.73 1.89 -2.95
C VAL A 212 -13.84 0.98 -2.42
N ALA A 213 -13.99 0.87 -1.10
CA ALA A 213 -14.98 0.01 -0.47
C ALA A 213 -16.42 0.47 -0.78
N GLU A 214 -16.72 1.77 -0.63
CA GLU A 214 -18.03 2.34 -0.97
C GLU A 214 -18.32 2.23 -2.46
N SER A 215 -17.32 2.48 -3.33
CA SER A 215 -17.47 2.33 -4.78
C SER A 215 -17.84 0.89 -5.13
N LEU A 216 -17.14 -0.10 -4.56
CA LEU A 216 -17.43 -1.51 -4.78
C LEU A 216 -18.81 -1.92 -4.23
N ALA A 217 -19.20 -1.43 -3.06
CA ALA A 217 -20.48 -1.78 -2.46
C ALA A 217 -21.68 -1.15 -3.19
N ASN A 218 -21.50 0.00 -3.83
CA ASN A 218 -22.51 0.59 -4.72
C ASN A 218 -22.57 -0.13 -6.08
N LEU A 219 -21.44 -0.66 -6.56
CA LEU A 219 -21.34 -1.38 -7.83
C LEU A 219 -21.88 -2.81 -7.76
N VAL A 220 -21.71 -3.48 -6.62
CA VAL A 220 -22.26 -4.80 -6.36
C VAL A 220 -23.72 -4.64 -5.94
N PRO A 221 -24.71 -5.07 -6.76
CA PRO A 221 -26.08 -5.11 -6.34
C PRO A 221 -26.18 -6.13 -5.20
N ILE A 222 -26.27 -5.63 -3.97
CA ILE A 222 -26.65 -6.44 -2.82
C ILE A 222 -28.01 -7.05 -3.17
N GLY A 223 -28.16 -8.36 -3.00
CA GLY A 223 -29.39 -9.08 -3.32
C GLY A 223 -30.58 -8.57 -2.51
N ARG A 224 -31.18 -7.45 -2.91
CA ARG A 224 -32.46 -6.97 -2.40
C ARG A 224 -33.58 -7.62 -3.17
N GLU A 225 -33.66 -8.93 -3.09
CA GLU A 225 -34.92 -9.62 -3.28
C GLU A 225 -35.35 -10.09 -1.90
N CYS A 226 -36.17 -9.28 -1.22
CA CYS A 226 -37.08 -9.80 -0.22
C CYS A 226 -38.12 -10.66 -0.96
N VAL A 227 -37.75 -11.90 -1.31
CA VAL A 227 -38.74 -12.94 -1.65
C VAL A 227 -39.32 -13.43 -0.32
N ASP A 228 -40.15 -12.57 0.28
CA ASP A 228 -41.20 -12.88 1.27
C ASP A 228 -41.88 -11.57 1.70
N CYS A 229 -42.30 -10.77 0.72
CA CYS A 229 -43.48 -9.95 0.87
C CYS A 229 -44.52 -10.55 -0.08
N GLY A 230 -45.19 -11.62 0.36
CA GLY A 230 -46.38 -12.09 -0.33
C GLY A 230 -47.34 -10.92 -0.54
N PRO A 231 -48.05 -10.83 -1.68
CA PRO A 231 -49.04 -9.79 -1.86
C PRO A 231 -50.07 -9.97 -0.76
N MET A 232 -50.13 -9.04 0.21
CA MET A 232 -51.32 -8.90 1.03
C MET A 232 -52.43 -8.48 0.07
N THR A 233 -53.14 -9.50 -0.41
CA THR A 233 -54.48 -9.37 -0.98
C THR A 233 -55.26 -8.42 -0.10
N SER A 234 -55.83 -7.40 -0.74
CA SER A 234 -56.75 -6.46 -0.12
C SER A 234 -57.81 -7.21 0.67
N VAL A 235 -57.81 -7.06 1.99
CA VAL A 235 -58.93 -7.45 2.83
C VAL A 235 -59.50 -6.18 3.44
N SER A 236 -60.79 -5.98 3.18
CA SER A 236 -61.74 -5.09 3.87
C SER A 236 -61.45 -3.57 3.77
N GLY A 237 -62.27 -2.76 3.10
CA GLY A 237 -63.70 -2.94 2.87
C GLY A 237 -64.44 -2.97 4.20
N LEU A 238 -64.56 -1.81 4.85
CA LEU A 238 -65.61 -1.39 5.80
C LEU A 238 -65.06 -0.23 6.63
N TYR A 239 -65.34 1.01 6.23
CA TYR A 239 -65.67 2.11 7.13
C TYR A 239 -66.14 3.29 6.28
N GLN A 240 -67.40 3.23 5.90
CA GLN A 240 -68.15 4.35 5.37
C GLN A 240 -69.41 4.47 6.21
N SER A 241 -69.36 5.29 7.27
CA SER A 241 -70.49 6.01 7.85
C SER A 241 -70.11 6.60 9.21
N ASN A 242 -70.00 7.94 9.26
CA ASN A 242 -70.67 8.82 10.23
C ASN A 242 -69.80 10.03 10.56
N ALA A 243 -70.15 11.14 9.90
CA ALA A 243 -69.94 12.47 10.44
C ALA A 243 -70.79 12.63 11.70
N ASN A 244 -70.16 12.95 12.83
CA ASN A 244 -70.54 14.05 13.72
C ASN A 244 -69.75 14.00 15.04
N LEU A 245 -69.37 15.20 15.49
CA LEU A 245 -69.21 15.61 16.89
C LEU A 245 -68.04 15.01 17.72
N LEU A 246 -66.95 15.77 17.86
CA LEU A 246 -66.59 16.47 19.11
C LEU A 246 -65.17 17.05 19.02
N ASP A 247 -65.14 18.37 19.13
CA ASP A 247 -63.99 19.22 19.45
C ASP A 247 -63.50 18.90 20.87
N ILE A 248 -62.24 18.45 21.01
CA ILE A 248 -61.46 18.61 22.24
C ILE A 248 -60.02 18.96 21.87
N ARG A 249 -59.70 20.24 22.07
CA ARG A 249 -58.35 20.77 22.30
C ARG A 249 -57.63 19.98 23.40
N GLY A 250 -56.36 19.65 23.13
CA GLY A 250 -55.32 19.72 24.16
C GLY A 250 -54.50 18.45 24.39
N LYS A 251 -53.17 18.64 24.29
CA LYS A 251 -52.08 17.80 24.77
C LYS A 251 -51.68 16.64 23.84
N GLY A 252 -50.72 16.92 22.96
CA GLY A 252 -49.92 15.89 22.32
C GLY A 252 -49.12 15.11 23.38
N PRO A 253 -48.96 13.79 23.23
CA PRO A 253 -48.00 13.05 24.03
C PRO A 253 -46.62 13.19 23.39
N ALA A 254 -45.66 13.59 24.22
CA ALA A 254 -44.25 13.59 23.91
C ALA A 254 -43.83 12.21 23.37
N LEU A 255 -43.24 12.19 22.17
CA LEU A 255 -42.55 11.01 21.67
C LEU A 255 -41.25 10.88 22.46
N VAL A 256 -41.33 10.05 23.50
CA VAL A 256 -40.19 9.50 24.23
C VAL A 256 -39.31 8.76 23.24
N GLY A 257 -38.04 9.16 23.20
CA GLY A 257 -37.02 8.65 22.31
C GLY A 257 -36.89 7.13 22.38
N TRP A 258 -36.93 6.53 21.19
CA TRP A 258 -36.56 5.16 20.96
C TRP A 258 -35.35 5.20 20.02
N ASN A 259 -34.17 5.08 20.61
CA ASN A 259 -32.88 5.03 19.91
C ASN A 259 -32.71 3.65 19.28
N TRP A 260 -33.42 3.39 18.17
CA TRP A 260 -33.23 2.17 17.36
C TRP A 260 -32.44 2.53 16.11
N GLY A 261 -31.35 1.79 15.92
CA GLY A 261 -30.35 1.88 14.85
C GLY A 261 -30.75 2.67 13.60
N ASN A 262 -30.07 3.80 13.40
CA ASN A 262 -30.14 4.71 12.25
C ASN A 262 -30.00 4.01 10.87
N VAL A 263 -29.58 2.75 10.80
CA VAL A 263 -29.52 1.99 9.55
C VAL A 263 -30.91 1.56 9.07
N TRP A 264 -31.83 1.20 9.97
CA TRP A 264 -33.12 0.61 9.58
C TRP A 264 -34.15 1.63 9.09
N GLU A 265 -34.23 2.80 9.73
CA GLU A 265 -35.22 3.84 9.37
C GLU A 265 -34.94 4.45 7.98
N HIS A 266 -33.67 4.58 7.62
CA HIS A 266 -33.24 5.10 6.32
C HIS A 266 -33.40 4.08 5.18
N VAL A 267 -33.24 2.78 5.47
CA VAL A 267 -33.52 1.70 4.51
C VAL A 267 -35.02 1.62 4.19
N TRP A 268 -35.88 1.86 5.19
CA TRP A 268 -37.33 1.85 5.02
C TRP A 268 -37.85 3.02 4.16
N LYS A 269 -37.27 4.22 4.30
CA LYS A 269 -37.60 5.38 3.44
C LYS A 269 -37.28 5.15 1.96
N ARG A 270 -36.29 4.34 1.63
CA ARG A 270 -35.87 4.11 0.23
C ARG A 270 -36.85 3.24 -0.57
N HIS A 271 -37.53 2.30 0.10
CA HIS A 271 -38.45 1.37 -0.58
C HIS A 271 -39.87 1.93 -0.72
N ILE A 272 -40.30 2.82 0.17
CA ILE A 272 -41.64 3.41 0.15
C ILE A 272 -41.70 4.74 -0.65
N TYR A 273 -40.63 5.54 -0.68
CA TYR A 273 -40.69 6.91 -1.23
C TYR A 273 -40.04 7.15 -2.60
N GLY A 274 -39.47 6.13 -3.26
CA GLY A 274 -38.95 6.29 -4.63
C GLY A 274 -37.90 7.42 -4.78
N HIS A 275 -37.18 7.75 -3.71
CA HIS A 275 -36.19 8.82 -3.76
C HIS A 275 -34.90 8.35 -4.45
N GLN A 276 -34.67 8.87 -5.65
CA GLN A 276 -33.36 8.99 -6.32
C GLN A 276 -32.50 10.05 -5.59
N GLY A 277 -32.12 9.80 -4.34
CA GLY A 277 -31.47 10.83 -3.50
C GLY A 277 -30.40 10.27 -2.57
N LYS A 278 -29.14 10.61 -2.90
CA LYS A 278 -27.85 10.38 -2.19
C LYS A 278 -27.43 8.92 -1.98
N ASN A 279 -26.18 8.58 -2.28
CA ASN A 279 -25.67 7.25 -1.98
C ASN A 279 -25.66 7.06 -0.46
N VAL A 280 -25.98 5.84 -0.05
CA VAL A 280 -25.94 5.50 1.37
C VAL A 280 -24.50 5.14 1.66
N GLN A 281 -23.86 5.85 2.58
CA GLN A 281 -22.54 5.47 3.09
C GLN A 281 -22.70 4.18 3.89
N ILE A 282 -22.25 3.06 3.32
CA ILE A 282 -22.32 1.73 3.94
C ILE A 282 -21.25 1.60 5.03
N PHE A 283 -20.10 2.24 4.81
CA PHE A 283 -18.92 2.24 5.68
C PHE A 283 -18.74 3.61 6.35
N ALA A 284 -19.81 4.11 6.97
CA ALA A 284 -19.81 5.40 7.69
C ALA A 284 -18.93 5.36 8.96
N ASP A 285 -18.35 6.51 9.31
CA ASP A 285 -17.44 6.64 10.45
C ASP A 285 -18.22 6.42 11.76
N GLY A 286 -17.79 5.46 12.58
CA GLY A 286 -18.48 5.06 13.82
C GLY A 286 -19.51 3.93 13.65
N GLY A 287 -19.71 3.41 12.42
CA GLY A 287 -20.48 2.19 12.20
C GLY A 287 -19.69 0.92 12.56
N SER A 288 -20.38 -0.22 12.70
CA SER A 288 -19.72 -1.53 12.89
C SER A 288 -18.89 -1.97 11.68
N LEU A 289 -19.18 -1.41 10.51
CA LEU A 289 -18.44 -1.59 9.27
C LEU A 289 -17.46 -0.42 9.00
N ALA A 290 -17.11 0.39 9.99
CA ALA A 290 -16.15 1.45 9.77
C ALA A 290 -14.74 0.89 9.43
N VAL A 291 -13.99 1.67 8.66
CA VAL A 291 -12.56 1.43 8.40
C VAL A 291 -11.81 1.48 9.73
N ASN A 292 -10.94 0.51 9.98
CA ASN A 292 -10.18 0.41 11.23
C ASN A 292 -8.79 1.06 11.07
N PRO A 293 -8.56 2.28 11.59
CA PRO A 293 -7.28 2.95 11.45
C PRO A 293 -6.15 2.23 12.19
N ALA A 294 -6.41 1.60 13.33
CA ALA A 294 -5.40 0.86 14.08
C ALA A 294 -4.90 -0.38 13.33
N TYR A 295 -5.78 -1.02 12.55
CA TYR A 295 -5.41 -2.13 11.68
C TYR A 295 -4.54 -1.66 10.50
N ILE A 296 -4.89 -0.53 9.89
CA ILE A 296 -4.07 0.09 8.84
C ILE A 296 -2.69 0.45 9.39
N GLN A 297 -2.64 1.05 10.57
CA GLN A 297 -1.39 1.46 11.21
C GLN A 297 -0.47 0.27 11.51
N SER A 298 -1.00 -0.83 12.07
CA SER A 298 -0.18 -2.00 12.42
C SER A 298 0.42 -2.67 11.18
N TRP A 299 -0.34 -2.81 10.11
CA TRP A 299 0.16 -3.34 8.85
C TRP A 299 1.16 -2.40 8.19
N LEU A 300 0.91 -1.08 8.19
CA LEU A 300 1.87 -0.11 7.67
C LEU A 300 3.20 -0.16 8.43
N ASP A 301 3.15 -0.26 9.75
CA ASP A 301 4.35 -0.32 10.59
C ASP A 301 5.13 -1.60 10.28
N LEU A 302 4.46 -2.74 10.12
CA LEU A 302 5.09 -3.99 9.67
C LEU A 302 5.74 -3.84 8.28
N LEU A 303 4.99 -3.33 7.29
CA LEU A 303 5.50 -3.17 5.92
C LEU A 303 6.66 -2.18 5.83
N SER A 304 6.68 -1.17 6.70
CA SER A 304 7.74 -0.17 6.74
C SER A 304 9.06 -0.67 7.34
N GLN A 305 9.03 -1.81 8.04
CA GLN A 305 10.21 -2.42 8.67
C GLN A 305 10.72 -3.63 7.90
N THR A 306 9.88 -4.24 7.06
CA THR A 306 10.24 -5.44 6.30
C THR A 306 10.72 -5.09 4.88
N PRO A 307 11.98 -5.35 4.51
CA PRO A 307 12.42 -5.30 3.12
C PRO A 307 11.84 -6.49 2.34
N ARG A 308 11.30 -6.25 1.14
CA ARG A 308 10.43 -7.24 0.44
C ARG A 308 10.77 -7.39 -1.05
N VAL A 309 12.03 -7.64 -1.35
CA VAL A 309 12.51 -7.82 -2.73
C VAL A 309 12.35 -9.29 -3.15
N ALA A 310 11.50 -9.56 -4.14
CA ALA A 310 10.99 -10.90 -4.47
C ALA A 310 12.04 -12.01 -4.64
N PRO A 311 13.18 -11.80 -5.34
CA PRO A 311 14.24 -12.80 -5.46
C PRO A 311 14.85 -13.25 -4.13
N PHE A 312 14.82 -12.39 -3.10
CA PHE A 312 15.42 -12.66 -1.79
C PHE A 312 14.41 -13.21 -0.77
N LEU A 313 13.13 -13.27 -1.13
CA LEU A 313 12.10 -13.87 -0.30
C LEU A 313 12.16 -15.40 -0.44
N SER A 314 12.38 -16.07 0.69
CA SER A 314 12.31 -17.53 0.73
C SER A 314 10.86 -18.01 0.55
N LYS A 315 10.68 -19.26 0.11
CA LYS A 315 9.32 -19.86 -0.06
C LYS A 315 8.52 -19.93 1.24
N ASN A 316 9.20 -19.98 2.38
CA ASN A 316 8.58 -20.06 3.70
C ASN A 316 8.83 -18.78 4.51
N ASP A 317 8.98 -17.65 3.82
CA ASP A 317 9.25 -16.39 4.49
C ASP A 317 8.13 -16.05 5.49
N PRO A 318 8.45 -15.71 6.75
CA PRO A 318 7.47 -15.37 7.77
C PRO A 318 6.51 -14.26 7.32
N PHE A 319 6.98 -13.31 6.51
CA PHE A 319 6.16 -12.22 5.99
C PHE A 319 5.07 -12.72 5.04
N VAL A 320 5.43 -13.56 4.06
CA VAL A 320 4.46 -14.11 3.10
C VAL A 320 3.47 -15.04 3.81
N MET A 321 3.94 -15.79 4.81
CA MET A 321 3.08 -16.62 5.65
C MET A 321 2.12 -15.77 6.50
N ALA A 322 2.55 -14.62 7.01
CA ALA A 322 1.69 -13.68 7.72
C ALA A 322 0.59 -13.11 6.81
N LEU A 323 0.93 -12.68 5.58
CA LEU A 323 -0.06 -12.24 4.58
C LEU A 323 -1.06 -13.33 4.22
N LYS A 324 -0.59 -14.57 4.03
CA LYS A 324 -1.46 -15.72 3.76
C LYS A 324 -2.43 -15.96 4.90
N LYS A 325 -1.93 -15.93 6.13
CA LYS A 325 -2.74 -16.12 7.33
C LYS A 325 -3.80 -15.04 7.45
N GLU A 326 -3.42 -13.78 7.26
CA GLU A 326 -4.36 -12.66 7.31
C GLU A 326 -5.47 -12.79 6.27
N LEU A 327 -5.13 -13.12 5.02
CA LEU A 327 -6.14 -13.34 3.99
C LEU A 327 -7.02 -14.56 4.30
N ALA A 328 -6.49 -15.59 4.96
CA ALA A 328 -7.26 -16.78 5.33
C ALA A 328 -8.27 -16.50 6.45
N ASP A 329 -8.00 -15.52 7.32
CA ASP A 329 -8.94 -15.11 8.36
C ASP A 329 -10.12 -14.31 7.77
N HIS A 330 -9.95 -13.67 6.61
CA HIS A 330 -10.99 -12.84 5.96
C HIS A 330 -11.62 -13.43 4.70
N THR A 331 -11.14 -14.57 4.19
CA THR A 331 -11.65 -15.17 2.94
C THR A 331 -11.88 -16.67 3.08
N ASP A 332 -12.81 -17.21 2.28
CA ASP A 332 -13.21 -18.62 2.37
C ASP A 332 -12.08 -19.56 1.92
N GLU A 333 -11.41 -19.21 0.82
CA GLU A 333 -10.36 -20.03 0.21
C GLU A 333 -9.11 -19.20 -0.10
N VAL A 334 -7.92 -19.67 0.31
CA VAL A 334 -6.65 -19.02 0.02
C VAL A 334 -5.69 -20.00 -0.65
N ASN A 335 -5.35 -19.70 -1.91
CA ASN A 335 -4.31 -20.39 -2.64
C ASN A 335 -3.00 -19.58 -2.63
N MET A 336 -1.88 -20.28 -2.48
CA MET A 336 -0.53 -19.71 -2.48
C MET A 336 0.29 -20.43 -3.55
N GLN A 337 0.73 -19.69 -4.56
CA GLN A 337 1.54 -20.20 -5.65
C GLN A 337 2.95 -19.63 -5.54
N HIS A 338 3.95 -20.52 -5.59
CA HIS A 338 5.35 -20.14 -5.64
C HIS A 338 5.89 -20.40 -7.03
N GLU A 339 6.25 -19.35 -7.73
CA GLU A 339 6.81 -19.45 -9.06
C GLU A 339 8.15 -18.73 -9.13
N VAL A 340 9.06 -19.30 -9.92
CA VAL A 340 10.36 -18.70 -10.16
C VAL A 340 10.17 -17.55 -11.16
N LEU A 341 10.73 -16.38 -10.85
CA LEU A 341 10.81 -15.26 -11.78
C LEU A 341 11.75 -15.62 -12.94
N GLU A 342 11.20 -16.27 -13.96
CA GLU A 342 11.92 -16.53 -15.21
C GLU A 342 11.82 -15.28 -16.09
N GLY A 343 12.96 -14.78 -16.58
CA GLY A 343 12.98 -13.60 -17.45
C GLY A 343 14.32 -12.90 -17.60
N VAL A 344 14.23 -11.64 -18.05
CA VAL A 344 15.31 -10.73 -18.50
C VAL A 344 16.31 -10.35 -17.38
N PHE A 345 15.94 -10.55 -16.12
CA PHE A 345 16.74 -10.12 -14.97
C PHE A 345 17.50 -11.30 -14.36
N THR A 346 18.82 -11.21 -14.34
CA THR A 346 19.70 -12.07 -13.55
C THR A 346 19.95 -11.42 -12.21
N PHE A 347 19.49 -12.04 -11.13
CA PHE A 347 19.67 -11.52 -9.78
C PHE A 347 21.02 -11.96 -9.21
N TYR A 348 21.77 -10.99 -8.69
CA TYR A 348 22.98 -11.27 -7.94
C TYR A 348 22.61 -11.50 -6.47
N ASP A 349 23.26 -12.47 -5.84
CA ASP A 349 23.07 -12.75 -4.42
C ASP A 349 23.63 -11.59 -3.56
N SER A 350 23.17 -11.49 -2.32
CA SER A 350 23.60 -10.46 -1.38
C SER A 350 25.11 -10.61 -1.08
N THR A 351 25.92 -9.61 -1.43
CA THR A 351 27.34 -9.61 -1.11
C THR A 351 27.56 -9.07 0.30
N SER A 352 27.90 -9.93 1.25
CA SER A 352 28.39 -9.49 2.56
C SER A 352 29.83 -9.00 2.43
N ALA A 353 30.04 -7.69 2.47
CA ALA A 353 31.37 -7.07 2.44
C ALA A 353 31.77 -6.60 3.83
N ARG A 354 33.00 -6.93 4.27
CA ARG A 354 33.58 -6.37 5.49
C ARG A 354 34.27 -5.05 5.15
N LEU A 355 33.79 -3.93 5.70
CA LEU A 355 34.43 -2.62 5.56
C LEU A 355 35.61 -2.53 6.54
N ASN A 356 36.82 -2.73 6.03
CA ASN A 356 38.03 -2.51 6.82
C ASN A 356 38.43 -1.03 6.72
N ILE A 357 38.29 -0.28 7.82
CA ILE A 357 38.72 1.11 7.89
C ILE A 357 40.17 1.12 8.40
N TYR A 358 41.11 1.48 7.54
CA TYR A 358 42.51 1.66 7.91
C TYR A 358 42.77 3.14 8.19
N GLN A 359 43.23 3.44 9.39
CA GLN A 359 43.74 4.77 9.70
C GLN A 359 45.21 4.85 9.24
N VAL A 360 45.51 5.80 8.36
CA VAL A 360 46.90 6.04 7.91
C VAL A 360 47.72 6.58 9.08
N ALA A 361 48.98 6.14 9.17
CA ALA A 361 49.91 6.59 10.20
C ALA A 361 49.94 8.12 10.25
N SER A 362 49.71 8.67 11.45
CA SER A 362 49.69 10.11 11.67
C SER A 362 51.10 10.69 11.56
N VAL A 363 51.22 11.92 11.03
CA VAL A 363 52.49 12.69 10.98
C VAL A 363 53.15 12.81 12.37
N THR A 364 52.37 12.69 13.44
CA THR A 364 52.87 12.62 14.82
C THR A 364 53.79 11.44 15.07
N PHE A 365 53.60 10.31 14.39
CA PHE A 365 54.50 9.16 14.49
C PHE A 365 55.88 9.50 13.93
N ASP A 366 55.94 10.14 12.77
CA ASP A 366 57.20 10.55 12.15
C ASP A 366 57.90 11.65 12.96
N LEU A 367 57.15 12.60 13.52
CA LEU A 367 57.71 13.62 14.42
C LEU A 367 58.24 13.02 15.74
N LEU A 368 57.53 12.05 16.30
CA LEU A 368 57.98 11.34 17.50
C LEU A 368 59.23 10.51 17.19
N LEU A 369 59.25 9.81 16.06
CA LEU A 369 60.42 9.05 15.61
C LEU A 369 61.62 9.97 15.37
N LEU A 370 61.41 11.14 14.76
CA LEU A 370 62.44 12.16 14.57
C LEU A 370 62.95 12.69 15.91
N LEU A 371 62.07 12.94 16.88
CA LEU A 371 62.45 13.38 18.23
C LEU A 371 63.28 12.30 18.94
N VAL A 372 62.85 11.04 18.88
CA VAL A 372 63.56 9.91 19.50
C VAL A 372 64.95 9.74 18.87
N LEU A 373 65.06 9.73 17.55
CA LEU A 373 66.34 9.61 16.85
C LEU A 373 67.25 10.83 17.10
N GLY A 374 66.69 12.04 17.06
CA GLY A 374 67.43 13.27 17.32
C GLY A 374 67.99 13.34 18.75
N SER A 375 67.17 13.00 19.75
CA SER A 375 67.61 12.95 21.15
C SER A 375 68.69 11.90 21.38
N TYR A 376 68.58 10.72 20.75
CA TYR A 376 69.61 9.67 20.81
C TYR A 376 70.96 10.15 20.29
N LEU A 377 71.00 10.79 19.11
CA LEU A 377 72.24 11.30 18.53
C LEU A 377 72.89 12.40 19.39
N ILE A 378 72.09 13.30 19.97
CA ILE A 378 72.59 14.36 20.87
C ILE A 378 73.22 13.78 22.13
N VAL A 379 72.58 12.76 22.74
CA VAL A 379 73.12 12.08 23.92
C VAL A 379 74.41 11.34 23.58
N LEU A 380 74.44 10.61 22.46
CA LEU A 380 75.63 9.91 21.99
C LEU A 380 76.80 10.87 21.74
N PHE A 381 76.54 11.99 21.07
CA PHE A 381 77.54 13.03 20.80
C PHE A 381 78.07 13.63 22.11
N SER A 382 77.17 14.00 23.03
CA SER A 382 77.57 14.53 24.34
C SER A 382 78.42 13.53 25.12
N PHE A 383 78.04 12.25 25.13
CA PHE A 383 78.80 11.18 25.80
C PHE A 383 80.20 11.00 25.21
N LEU A 384 80.33 10.99 23.88
CA LEU A 384 81.62 10.87 23.19
C LEU A 384 82.52 12.09 23.44
N VAL A 385 81.97 13.30 23.46
CA VAL A 385 82.75 14.51 23.74
C VAL A 385 83.21 14.55 25.20
N ILE A 386 82.33 14.20 26.14
CA ILE A 386 82.69 14.14 27.57
C ILE A 386 83.81 13.12 27.80
N THR A 387 83.75 11.95 27.18
CA THR A 387 84.76 10.89 27.34
C THR A 387 86.10 11.21 26.68
N THR A 388 86.12 11.99 25.59
CA THR A 388 87.36 12.28 24.83
C THR A 388 88.01 13.62 25.18
N ARG A 389 87.25 14.65 25.56
CA ARG A 389 87.74 16.03 25.75
C ARG A 389 87.41 16.64 27.12
N GLY A 390 86.63 15.96 27.95
CA GLY A 390 86.22 16.48 29.26
C GLY A 390 85.04 17.46 29.18
N LEU A 391 84.42 17.71 30.33
CA LEU A 391 83.10 18.36 30.43
C LEU A 391 83.14 19.87 30.14
N ASP A 392 84.28 20.51 30.38
CA ASP A 392 84.45 21.96 30.23
C ASP A 392 84.44 22.43 28.75
N ASP A 393 84.87 21.57 27.83
CA ASP A 393 84.89 21.86 26.38
C ASP A 393 83.51 21.72 25.71
N LEU A 394 82.62 20.89 26.26
CA LEU A 394 81.23 20.82 25.80
C LEU A 394 80.47 22.10 26.18
N ILE A 395 80.74 22.64 27.37
CA ILE A 395 80.14 23.88 27.87
C ILE A 395 80.70 25.10 27.12
N SER A 396 81.97 25.10 26.72
CA SER A 396 82.58 26.19 25.95
C SER A 396 81.98 26.33 24.54
N LEU A 397 81.50 25.24 23.94
CA LEU A 397 80.88 25.20 22.60
C LEU A 397 79.49 25.88 22.54
N PHE A 398 78.75 25.87 23.65
CA PHE A 398 77.44 26.53 23.76
C PHE A 398 77.52 27.92 24.40
N ARG A 399 78.69 28.35 24.90
CA ARG A 399 78.89 29.67 25.48
C ARG A 399 79.18 30.69 24.36
N ARG A 400 78.32 31.70 24.19
CA ARG A 400 78.60 32.80 23.26
C ARG A 400 79.92 33.48 23.65
N PRO A 401 80.81 33.79 22.69
CA PRO A 401 82.09 34.44 23.01
C PRO A 401 81.85 35.82 23.63
N PRO A 402 82.63 36.22 24.65
CA PRO A 402 82.44 37.51 25.33
C PRO A 402 82.68 38.66 24.35
N SER A 403 81.81 39.69 24.40
CA SER A 403 81.89 40.84 23.51
C SER A 403 83.19 41.61 23.75
N ARG A 404 83.97 41.76 22.67
CA ARG A 404 85.25 42.47 22.69
C ARG A 404 84.97 43.96 22.92
N LYS A 405 85.29 44.48 24.11
CA LYS A 405 85.26 45.93 24.39
C LYS A 405 86.25 46.64 23.45
N VAL A 406 85.75 47.57 22.66
CA VAL A 406 86.54 48.49 21.82
C VAL A 406 87.23 49.48 22.76
N LYS A 407 88.58 49.55 22.72
CA LYS A 407 89.34 50.66 23.30
C LYS A 407 89.32 51.81 22.28
N THR A 408 88.66 52.92 22.63
CA THR A 408 88.88 54.23 22.00
C THR A 408 90.26 54.75 22.38
N ALA A 409 90.97 55.31 21.39
CA ALA A 409 92.28 55.92 21.53
C ALA A 409 92.28 57.14 22.46
#